data_AF-A0A191HWJ4-F1
#
_entry.id   AF-A0A191HWJ4-F1
#
_cell.length_a   1.000
_cell.length_b   1.000
_cell.length_c   1.000
_cell.angle_alpha   90.00
_cell.angle_beta   90.00
_cell.angle_gamma   90.00
#
_symmetry.space_group_name_H-M   'P 1'
#
loop_
_entity.id
_entity.type
_entity.pdbx_description
1 polymer ?
#
loop_
_entity_poly.entity_id
_entity_poly.type
_entity_poly.pdbx_seq_one_letter_code
_entity_poly.pdbx_strand_id
1 'polypeptide(L)'
;MDYKRQDINFLKGYGIVKRALSYSKDRGYYWDEVKSVNANRPFPLSLPLLSFLKQYLKDYPKDTYVIFNKFRGYETTENLTKVFRKSCKKQN
;
A
#
# COMPACT_ATOMS: atom_id res chain seq x y z
N MET A 1 -12.49 0.47 13.61
CA MET A 1 -12.65 -0.40 12.43
C MET A 1 -11.27 -0.66 11.84
N ASP A 2 -10.88 -1.92 11.71
CA ASP A 2 -9.56 -2.39 11.25
C ASP A 2 -9.60 -2.72 9.75
N TYR A 3 -8.91 -1.92 8.93
CA TYR A 3 -9.10 -1.88 7.47
C TYR A 3 -7.97 -2.53 6.65
N LYS A 4 -6.98 -3.14 7.29
CA LYS A 4 -5.63 -3.14 6.73
C LYS A 4 -5.34 -4.18 5.63
N ARG A 5 -6.23 -5.16 5.42
CA ARG A 5 -6.21 -6.11 4.27
C ARG A 5 -7.54 -6.25 3.53
N GLN A 6 -8.58 -5.53 3.98
CA GLN A 6 -9.93 -5.65 3.40
C GLN A 6 -10.02 -5.08 1.98
N ASP A 7 -9.02 -4.29 1.59
CA ASP A 7 -8.93 -3.63 0.30
C ASP A 7 -8.36 -4.54 -0.80
N ILE A 8 -7.94 -5.78 -0.46
CA ILE A 8 -7.50 -6.79 -1.43
C ILE A 8 -8.32 -8.07 -1.26
N ASN A 9 -8.96 -8.51 -2.34
CA ASN A 9 -9.60 -9.80 -2.43
C ASN A 9 -8.66 -10.81 -3.10
N PHE A 10 -7.89 -11.57 -2.29
CA PHE A 10 -6.95 -12.58 -2.80
C PHE A 10 -7.60 -13.76 -3.52
N LEU A 11 -8.89 -14.03 -3.23
CA LEU A 11 -9.64 -15.12 -3.87
C LEU A 11 -10.11 -14.71 -5.25
N LYS A 12 -10.68 -13.50 -5.35
CA LYS A 12 -11.25 -12.95 -6.60
C LYS A 12 -10.23 -12.16 -7.43
N GLY A 13 -9.03 -11.91 -6.90
CA GLY A 13 -7.92 -11.30 -7.63
C GLY A 13 -8.10 -9.82 -7.95
N TYR A 14 -8.69 -9.02 -7.07
CA TYR A 14 -8.83 -7.58 -7.26
C TYR A 14 -8.51 -6.79 -5.99
N GLY A 15 -8.17 -5.52 -6.14
CA GLY A 15 -8.06 -4.55 -5.06
C GLY A 15 -9.06 -3.41 -5.20
N ILE A 16 -9.30 -2.64 -4.14
CA ILE A 16 -10.13 -1.41 -4.16
C ILE A 16 -9.37 -0.32 -3.41
N VAL A 17 -9.29 0.89 -3.97
CA VAL A 17 -8.69 2.04 -3.27
C VAL A 17 -9.80 2.90 -2.66
N LYS A 18 -10.02 2.78 -1.35
CA LYS A 18 -11.05 3.59 -0.66
C LYS A 18 -10.51 4.94 -0.16
N ARG A 19 -9.23 4.97 0.20
CA ARG A 19 -8.52 6.10 0.78
C ARG A 19 -7.01 5.90 0.66
N ALA A 20 -6.26 6.98 0.74
CA ALA A 20 -4.80 6.95 0.79
C ALA A 20 -4.32 7.41 2.16
N LEU A 21 -3.30 6.76 2.71
CA LEU A 21 -2.60 7.28 3.88
C LEU A 21 -1.59 8.32 3.40
N SER A 22 -1.76 9.56 3.87
CA SER A 22 -0.92 10.70 3.50
C SER A 22 -0.19 11.25 4.71
N TYR A 23 0.88 12.01 4.48
CA TYR A 23 1.64 12.68 5.52
C TYR A 23 1.89 14.14 5.14
N SER A 24 1.67 15.07 6.08
CA SER A 24 2.15 16.46 5.98
C SER A 24 2.85 16.87 7.26
N LYS A 25 3.78 17.84 7.17
CA LYS A 25 4.49 18.34 8.36
C LYS A 25 3.53 18.90 9.41
N ASP A 26 2.44 19.54 8.97
CA ASP A 26 1.52 20.25 9.86
C ASP A 26 0.48 19.33 10.51
N ARG A 27 0.08 18.24 9.84
CA ARG A 27 -0.99 17.33 10.31
C ARG A 27 -0.51 15.94 10.71
N GLY A 28 0.76 15.62 10.48
CA GLY A 28 1.26 14.26 10.61
C GLY A 28 0.60 13.31 9.60
N TYR A 29 0.35 12.07 10.01
CA TYR A 29 -0.36 11.09 9.19
C TYR A 29 -1.86 11.33 9.20
N TYR A 30 -2.48 11.37 8.03
CA TYR A 30 -3.92 11.50 7.89
C TYR A 30 -4.44 10.64 6.73
N TRP A 31 -5.71 10.23 6.85
CA TRP A 31 -6.41 9.55 5.77
C TRP A 31 -6.97 10.57 4.79
N ASP A 32 -6.53 10.50 3.54
CA ASP A 32 -7.14 11.23 2.45
C ASP A 32 -8.22 10.35 1.82
N GLU A 33 -9.48 10.75 2.00
CA GLU A 33 -10.60 10.05 1.38
C GLU A 33 -10.57 10.27 -0.13
N VAL A 34 -10.77 9.19 -0.89
CA VAL A 34 -10.79 9.30 -2.34
C VAL A 34 -11.98 10.16 -2.78
N LYS A 35 -11.72 11.40 -3.17
CA LYS A 35 -12.76 12.36 -3.59
C LYS A 35 -13.39 12.04 -4.94
N SER A 36 -12.79 11.16 -5.74
CA SER A 36 -13.21 10.83 -7.10
C SER A 36 -13.81 9.43 -7.17
N VAL A 37 -15.05 9.34 -7.69
CA VAL A 37 -15.77 8.06 -7.93
C VAL A 37 -14.92 7.07 -8.75
N ASN A 38 -14.09 7.58 -9.67
CA ASN A 38 -13.23 6.76 -10.52
C ASN A 38 -12.06 6.11 -9.79
N ALA A 39 -11.64 6.66 -8.65
CA ALA A 39 -10.54 6.10 -7.87
C ALA A 39 -11.04 5.05 -6.84
N ASN A 40 -12.33 5.08 -6.46
CA ASN A 40 -12.96 4.07 -5.60
C ASN A 40 -13.56 2.89 -6.40
N ARG A 41 -12.88 2.45 -7.45
CA ARG A 41 -13.30 1.31 -8.27
C ARG A 41 -12.42 0.09 -8.03
N PRO A 42 -12.96 -1.14 -8.12
CA PRO A 42 -12.15 -2.34 -8.14
C PRO A 42 -11.15 -2.31 -9.31
N PHE A 43 -9.92 -2.74 -9.05
CA PHE A 43 -8.89 -2.92 -10.07
C PHE A 43 -8.37 -4.37 -10.03
N PRO A 44 -8.16 -5.00 -11.19
CA PRO A 44 -7.67 -6.36 -11.24
C PRO A 44 -6.20 -6.44 -10.75
N LEU A 45 -5.86 -7.52 -10.07
CA LEU A 45 -4.50 -7.85 -9.66
C LEU A 45 -4.01 -9.00 -10.54
N SER A 46 -2.83 -8.85 -11.12
CA SER A 46 -2.21 -9.92 -11.91
C SER A 46 -1.80 -11.11 -11.03
N LEU A 47 -1.74 -12.31 -11.61
CA LEU A 47 -1.29 -13.51 -10.89
C LEU A 47 0.11 -13.35 -10.26
N PRO A 48 1.12 -12.77 -10.95
CA PRO A 48 2.42 -12.50 -10.34
C PRO A 48 2.33 -11.59 -9.11
N LEU A 49 1.51 -10.53 -9.18
CA LEU A 49 1.32 -9.61 -8.07
C LEU A 49 0.63 -10.27 -6.89
N LEU A 50 -0.40 -11.10 -7.13
CA LEU A 50 -1.07 -11.87 -6.09
C LEU A 50 -0.12 -12.85 -5.39
N SER A 51 0.71 -13.56 -6.16
CA SER A 51 1.70 -14.49 -5.62
C SER A 51 2.72 -13.75 -4.75
N PHE A 52 3.26 -12.63 -5.26
CA PHE A 52 4.16 -11.77 -4.52
C PHE A 52 3.54 -11.30 -3.20
N LEU A 53 2.32 -10.76 -3.25
CA LEU A 53 1.64 -10.22 -2.06
C LEU A 53 1.35 -11.31 -1.01
N LYS A 54 0.97 -12.53 -1.43
CA LYS A 54 0.78 -13.67 -0.51
C LYS A 54 2.07 -14.01 0.22
N GLN A 55 3.19 -14.08 -0.50
CA GLN A 55 4.49 -14.37 0.10
C GLN A 55 4.98 -13.21 0.98
N TYR A 56 4.84 -11.97 0.51
CA TYR A 56 5.32 -10.79 1.21
C TYR A 56 4.59 -10.58 2.55
N LEU A 57 3.27 -10.83 2.58
CA LEU A 57 2.43 -10.57 3.76
C LEU A 57 2.35 -11.74 4.75
N LYS A 58 2.96 -12.89 4.45
CA LYS A 58 2.84 -14.11 5.26
C LYS A 58 3.36 -13.90 6.70
N ASP A 59 4.38 -13.07 6.86
CA ASP A 59 5.07 -12.83 8.14
C ASP A 59 4.48 -11.65 8.91
N TYR A 60 3.41 -11.02 8.41
CA TYR A 60 2.80 -9.84 9.01
C TYR A 60 1.43 -10.16 9.62
N PRO A 61 1.02 -9.49 10.72
CA PRO A 61 -0.33 -9.60 11.27
C PRO A 61 -1.41 -9.28 10.22
N LYS A 62 -2.57 -9.95 10.32
CA LYS A 62 -3.71 -9.76 9.40
C LYS A 62 -4.17 -8.30 9.31
N ASP A 63 -3.96 -7.54 10.37
CA ASP A 63 -4.26 -6.11 10.43
C ASP A 63 -2.98 -5.28 10.20
N THR A 64 -2.27 -5.57 9.11
CA THR A 64 -1.07 -4.79 8.69
C THR A 64 -1.28 -4.25 7.29
N TYR A 65 -0.85 -3.01 7.07
CA TYR A 65 -0.84 -2.40 5.75
C TYR A 65 -0.01 -3.22 4.78
N VAL A 66 -0.41 -3.20 3.51
CA VAL A 66 0.28 -3.94 2.45
C VAL A 66 1.70 -3.43 2.24
N ILE A 67 1.98 -2.16 2.56
CA ILE A 67 3.33 -1.59 2.54
C ILE A 67 3.59 -1.05 3.95
N PHE A 68 4.59 -1.62 4.61
CA PHE A 68 4.86 -1.38 6.02
C PHE A 68 6.35 -1.12 6.25
N ASN A 69 6.65 -0.07 7.01
CA ASN A 69 7.99 0.19 7.50
C ASN A 69 8.14 -0.40 8.91
N LYS A 70 9.00 -1.41 9.09
CA LYS A 70 9.23 -2.06 10.40
C LYS A 70 9.68 -1.11 11.51
N PHE A 71 10.31 0.02 11.18
CA PHE A 71 10.81 0.98 12.16
C PHE A 71 9.86 2.15 12.42
N ARG A 72 8.95 2.43 11.48
CA ARG A 72 8.11 3.65 11.52
C ARG A 72 6.61 3.38 11.48
N GLY A 73 6.21 2.11 11.40
CA GLY A 73 4.81 1.68 11.35
C GLY A 73 4.12 1.92 10.01
N TYR A 74 4.49 2.99 9.31
CA TYR A 74 3.93 3.39 8.01
C TYR A 74 5.06 3.74 7.06
N GLU A 75 4.89 3.37 5.80
CA GLU A 75 5.79 3.85 4.74
C GLU A 75 5.21 5.14 4.14
N THR A 76 6.07 6.14 3.90
CA THR A 76 5.65 7.40 3.29
C THR A 76 6.03 7.43 1.81
N THR A 77 5.30 8.23 1.02
CA THR A 77 5.65 8.49 -0.39
C THR A 77 7.09 8.96 -0.55
N GLU A 78 7.58 9.79 0.38
CA GLU A 78 8.96 10.29 0.37
C GLU A 78 9.98 9.16 0.53
N ASN A 79 9.75 8.23 1.46
CA ASN A 79 10.64 7.11 1.67
C ASN A 79 10.62 6.14 0.48
N LEU A 80 9.43 5.82 -0.05
CA LEU A 80 9.31 5.01 -1.27
C LEU A 80 10.05 5.65 -2.45
N THR A 81 9.97 6.97 -2.58
CA THR A 81 10.73 7.72 -3.60
C THR A 81 12.24 7.59 -3.40
N LYS A 82 12.73 7.63 -2.17
CA LYS A 82 14.16 7.42 -1.86
C LYS A 82 14.61 6.00 -2.22
N VAL A 83 13.81 4.98 -1.89
CA VAL A 83 14.09 3.58 -2.25
C VAL A 83 14.15 3.44 -3.77
N PHE A 84 13.15 3.99 -4.48
CA PHE A 84 13.09 3.96 -5.95
C PHE A 84 14.30 4.63 -6.60
N ARG A 85 14.66 5.85 -6.15
CA ARG A 85 15.86 6.55 -6.65
C ARG A 85 17.14 5.74 -6.44
N LYS A 86 17.27 5.07 -5.28
CA LYS A 86 18.43 4.23 -4.98
C LYS A 86 18.51 3.00 -5.88
N SER A 87 17.38 2.36 -6.21
CA SER A 87 17.36 1.23 -7.15
C SER A 87 17.74 1.66 -8.57
N CYS A 88 17.31 2.83 -9.02
CA CYS A 88 17.67 3.34 -10.35
C CYS A 88 19.16 3.71 -10.46
N LYS A 89 19.78 4.20 -9.37
CA LYS A 89 21.22 4.55 -9.38
C LYS A 89 22.17 3.36 -9.44
N LYS A 90 21.72 2.14 -9.09
CA LYS A 90 22.55 0.93 -9.10
C LYS A 90 22.73 0.30 -10.49
N GLN A 91 22.24 0.95 -11.54
CA GLN A 91 22.29 0.44 -12.92
C GLN A 91 23.42 1.05 -13.78
N ASN A 92 24.36 1.78 -13.18
CA ASN A 92 25.58 2.27 -13.84
C ASN A 92 26.83 1.67 -13.22
#